data_AF-T0Y465-F1
#
_entry.id   AF-T0Y465-F1
#
_cell.length_a   1.000
_cell.length_b   1.000
_cell.length_c   1.000
_cell.angle_alpha   90.00
_cell.angle_beta   90.00
_cell.angle_gamma   90.00
#
_symmetry.space_group_name_H-M   'P 1'
#
loop_
_entity.id
_entity.type
_entity.pdbx_description
1 polymer ?
#
loop_
_entity_poly.entity_id
_entity_poly.type
_entity_poly.pdbx_seq_one_letter_code
_entity_poly.pdbx_strand_id
1 'polypeptide(L)' 'MELCRLLVDLGAHVSPVLTEEALYFVGATTFSALASEPAQVSPAQVSLFDSTDPIPH' A
#
# COMPACT_ATOMS: atom_id res chain seq x y z
N MET A 1 9.69 4.96 -3.19
CA MET A 1 8.53 5.22 -4.05
C MET A 1 8.70 4.66 -5.45
N GLU A 2 9.91 4.67 -6.03
CA GLU A 2 10.21 4.03 -7.32
C GLU A 2 9.63 2.63 -7.50
N LEU A 3 9.60 1.81 -6.45
CA LEU A 3 9.13 0.41 -6.55
C LEU A 3 7.68 0.28 -6.98
N CYS A 4 6.75 1.06 -6.41
CA CYS A 4 5.34 0.99 -6.80
C CYS A 4 5.17 1.38 -8.27
N ARG A 5 5.87 2.45 -8.68
CA ARG A 5 5.86 2.89 -10.07
C ARG A 5 6.44 1.85 -11.02
N LEU A 6 7.59 1.26 -10.67
CA LEU A 6 8.21 0.19 -11.45
C LEU A 6 7.27 -1.02 -11.61
N LEU A 7 6.61 -1.45 -10.53
CA LEU A 7 5.68 -2.58 -10.57
C LEU A 7 4.48 -2.29 -11.47
N VAL A 8 3.89 -1.10 -11.36
CA VAL A 8 2.79 -0.65 -12.23
C VAL A 8 3.24 -0.54 -13.69
N ASP A 9 4.43 0.03 -13.93
CA ASP A 9 5.02 0.16 -15.28
C ASP A 9 5.30 -1.22 -15.91
N LEU A 10 5.55 -2.25 -15.10
CA LEU A 10 5.67 -3.65 -15.53
C LEU A 10 4.32 -4.37 -15.68
N GLY A 11 3.20 -3.69 -15.45
CA GLY A 11 1.84 -4.21 -15.61
C GLY A 11 1.28 -4.93 -14.39
N ALA A 12 1.94 -4.85 -13.22
CA ALA A 12 1.38 -5.39 -11.99
C ALA A 12 0.30 -4.45 -11.42
N HIS A 13 -0.77 -5.03 -10.89
CA HIS A 13 -1.74 -4.30 -10.09
C HIS A 13 -1.24 -4.21 -8.65
N VAL A 14 -1.12 -2.99 -8.11
CA VAL A 14 -0.49 -2.72 -6.81
C VAL A 14 -1.49 -2.04 -5.88
N SER A 15 -1.75 -2.67 -4.73
CA SER A 15 -2.51 -2.10 -3.61
C SER A 15 -1.58 -1.95 -2.38
N PRO A 16 -1.13 -0.72 -2.05
CA PRO A 16 -0.19 -0.51 -0.97
C PRO A 16 -0.90 -0.45 0.38
N VAL A 17 -0.32 -1.12 1.37
CA VAL A 17 -0.78 -1.09 2.77
C VAL A 17 0.34 -0.51 3.63
N LEU A 18 0.02 0.51 4.42
CA LEU A 18 0.94 1.23 5.28
C LEU A 18 0.55 1.02 6.73
N THR A 19 1.53 0.90 7.62
CA THR A 19 1.25 1.03 9.06
C THR A 19 1.09 2.50 9.43
N GLU A 20 0.48 2.79 10.57
CA GLU A 20 0.40 4.17 11.08
C GLU A 20 1.79 4.79 11.23
N GLU A 21 2.77 4.01 11.69
CA GLU A 21 4.15 4.47 11.88
C GLU A 21 4.84 4.80 10.55
N ALA A 22 4.47 4.12 9.45
CA ALA A 22 4.99 4.41 8.13
C ALA A 22 4.64 5.84 7.67
N LEU A 23 3.52 6.40 8.16
CA LEU A 23 3.11 7.76 7.82
C LEU A 23 4.05 8.84 8.33
N TYR A 24 4.86 8.55 9.36
CA TYR A 24 5.90 9.49 9.83
C TYR A 24 7.03 9.67 8.81
N PHE A 25 7.23 8.70 7.93
CA PHE A 25 8.29 8.73 6.92
C PHE A 25 7.76 9.07 5.54
N VAL A 26 6.52 8.66 5.24
CA VAL A 26 5.97 8.77 3.90
C VAL A 26 4.45 8.90 3.90
N GLY A 27 3.95 9.92 3.20
CA GLY A 27 2.52 10.18 3.13
C GLY A 27 1.77 9.14 2.28
N ALA A 28 0.59 8.74 2.75
CA ALA A 28 -0.34 7.87 2.02
C ALA A 28 -0.67 8.42 0.62
N THR A 29 -0.81 9.74 0.48
CA THR A 29 -1.09 10.41 -0.80
C THR A 29 -0.06 10.10 -1.88
N THR A 30 1.21 9.95 -1.50
CA THR A 30 2.29 9.64 -2.45
C THR A 30 2.12 8.23 -3.02
N PHE A 31 1.70 7.26 -2.19
CA PHE A 31 1.42 5.91 -2.65
C PHE A 31 0.13 5.86 -3.48
N SER A 32 -0.94 6.51 -3.03
CA SER A 32 -2.20 6.60 -3.79
C SER A 32 -2.06 7.25 -5.16
N ALA A 33 -1.05 8.10 -5.36
CA ALA A 33 -0.77 8.71 -6.66
C ALA A 33 -0.01 7.80 -7.63
N LEU A 34 0.66 6.75 -7.13
CA LEU A 34 1.58 5.92 -7.92
C LEU A 34 1.12 4.47 -8.05
N ALA A 35 0.26 3.99 -7.16
CA ALA A 35 -0.23 2.64 -7.16
C ALA A 35 -1.56 2.52 -7.92
N SER A 36 -2.02 1.28 -8.11
CA SER A 36 -3.27 1.00 -8.81
C SER A 36 -4.50 1.32 -7.94
N GLU A 37 -4.36 1.18 -6.62
CA GLU A 37 -5.39 1.46 -5.63
C GLU A 37 -4.90 2.48 -4.58
N PRO A 38 -5.82 3.18 -3.91
CA PRO A 38 -5.47 4.06 -2.79
C PRO A 38 -4.76 3.31 -1.67
N ALA A 39 -3.79 3.95 -1.04
CA ALA A 39 -3.08 3.37 0.10
C ALA A 39 -4.01 3.15 1.30
N GLN A 40 -4.00 1.93 1.83
CA GLN A 40 -4.72 1.56 3.04
C GLN A 40 -3.81 1.74 4.25
N VAL A 41 -4.31 2.35 5.34
CA VAL A 41 -3.57 2.48 6.60
C VAL A 41 -4.08 1.42 7.56
N SER A 42 -3.20 0.51 7.98
CA SER A 42 -3.51 -0.55 8.93
C SER A 42 -2.93 -0.22 10.31
N PRO A 43 -3.76 -0.27 11.38
CA PRO A 43 -3.29 -0.08 12.76
C PRO A 43 -2.58 -1.32 13.33
N ALA A 44 -2.58 -2.46 12.62
CA ALA A 44 -1.97 -3.71 13.07
C ALA A 44 -0.61 -3.92 12.41
N GLN A 45 0.45 -3.79 13.21
CA GLN A 45 1.84 -3.71 12.78
C GLN A 45 2.46 -5.03 12.25
N VAL A 46 1.74 -6.17 12.20
CA VAL A 46 2.40 -7.49 12.06
C VAL A 46 1.71 -8.50 11.13
N SER A 47 0.43 -8.36 10.77
CA SER A 47 -0.19 -9.34 9.86
C SER A 47 -1.09 -8.68 8.81
N LEU A 48 -0.54 -8.51 7.61
CA LEU A 48 -1.25 -8.04 6.43
C LEU A 48 -2.23 -9.10 5.89
N PHE A 49 -1.95 -10.37 6.15
CA PHE A 49 -2.62 -11.53 5.54
C PHE A 49 -3.57 -12.26 6.50
N ASP A 50 -3.64 -11.83 7.76
CA ASP A 50 -4.55 -12.35 8.80
C ASP A 50 -5.59 -11.29 9.22
N SER A 51 -5.71 -10.22 8.42
CA SER A 51 -6.77 -9.22 8.57
C SER A 51 -8.09 -9.81 8.10
N THR A 52 -9.16 -9.60 8.85
CA THR A 52 -10.53 -10.03 8.50
C THR A 52 -11.11 -9.27 7.30
N ASP A 53 -10.40 -8.25 6.80
CA ASP A 53 -10.79 -7.46 5.64
C ASP A 53 -10.14 -8.07 4.38
N PRO A 54 -10.93 -8.61 3.43
CA PRO A 54 -10.37 -9.29 2.26
C PRO A 54 -9.58 -8.31 1.40
N ILE A 55 -8.32 -8.65 1.10
CA ILE A 55 -7.58 -7.97 0.03
C ILE A 55 -8.28 -8.35 -1.30
N PRO A 56 -8.81 -7.37 -2.06
CA PRO A 56 -9.46 -7.65 -3.32
C PRO A 56 -8.42 -8.24 -4.29
N HIS A 57 -8.77 -9.39 -4.88
CA HIS A 57 -7.99 -10.13 -5.86
C HIS A 57 -8.56 -9.94 -7.26
#